data_AF-A1K919-F1
#
_entry.id   AF-A1K919-F1
#
_cell.length_a   1.000
_cell.length_b   1.000
_cell.length_c   1.000
_cell.angle_alpha   90.00
_cell.angle_beta   90.00
_cell.angle_gamma   90.00
#
_symmetry.space_group_name_H-M   'P 1'
#
loop_
_entity.id
_entity.type
_entity.pdbx_description
1 polymer ?
#
loop_
_entity_poly.entity_id
_entity_poly.type
_entity_poly.pdbx_seq_one_letter_code
_entity_poly.pdbx_strand_id
1 'polypeptide(L)'
;MLSLENSRRLLAIYQAMADAARANDWDRLGELGRQGDELRRQAAASQGTPAPGEEVDLAATIRRILELDGEIRTHAEPAYESTRKLLSGAVQHRNVRNAYGSLGG
;
A
#
# COMPACT_ATOMS: atom_id res chain seq x y z
N MET A 1 -8.55 -8.41 -18.35
CA MET A 1 -9.50 -7.31 -18.15
C MET A 1 -10.18 -7.45 -16.79
N LEU A 2 -10.48 -6.33 -16.13
CA LEU A 2 -11.19 -6.33 -14.85
C LEU A 2 -12.67 -6.66 -15.07
N SER A 3 -13.09 -7.87 -14.72
CA SER A 3 -14.51 -8.18 -14.55
C SER A 3 -15.08 -7.42 -13.34
N LEU A 4 -16.40 -7.24 -13.30
CA LEU A 4 -17.10 -6.63 -12.16
C LEU A 4 -16.87 -7.40 -10.84
N GLU A 5 -16.71 -8.73 -10.92
CA GLU A 5 -16.35 -9.53 -9.74
C GLU A 5 -14.94 -9.21 -9.26
N ASN A 6 -13.96 -9.15 -10.16
CA ASN A 6 -12.57 -8.84 -9.82
C ASN A 6 -12.43 -7.42 -9.27
N SER A 7 -13.20 -6.46 -9.79
CA SER A 7 -13.19 -5.08 -9.27
C SER A 7 -13.78 -4.99 -7.86
N ARG A 8 -14.85 -5.73 -7.56
CA ARG A 8 -15.42 -5.82 -6.20
C ARG A 8 -14.45 -6.48 -5.21
N ARG A 9 -13.78 -7.55 -5.62
CA ARG A 9 -12.76 -8.21 -4.79
C ARG A 9 -11.57 -7.29 -4.52
N LEU A 10 -11.14 -6.54 -5.54
CA LEU A 10 -10.09 -5.54 -5.39
C LEU A 10 -10.52 -4.40 -4.45
N LEU A 11 -11.76 -3.93 -4.55
CA LEU A 11 -12.32 -2.93 -3.64
C LEU A 11 -12.30 -3.41 -2.18
N ALA A 12 -12.70 -4.65 -1.91
CA ALA A 12 -12.67 -5.22 -0.56
C ALA A 12 -11.24 -5.26 0.02
N ILE A 13 -10.23 -5.60 -0.80
CA ILE A 13 -8.82 -5.56 -0.40
C ILE A 13 -8.43 -4.12 -0.03
N TYR A 14 -8.78 -3.14 -0.86
CA TYR A 14 -8.47 -1.72 -0.61
C TYR A 14 -9.15 -1.17 0.66
N GLN A 15 -10.38 -1.60 0.96
CA GLN A 15 -11.05 -1.26 2.21
C GLN A 15 -10.29 -1.82 3.41
N ALA A 16 -9.91 -3.10 3.36
CA ALA A 16 -9.13 -3.73 4.41
C ALA A 16 -7.73 -3.10 4.56
N MET A 17 -7.11 -2.64 3.47
CA MET A 17 -5.86 -1.89 3.50
C MET A 17 -6.03 -0.54 4.19
N ALA A 18 -7.10 0.20 3.90
CA ALA A 18 -7.39 1.46 4.59
C ALA A 18 -7.60 1.24 6.09
N ASP A 19 -8.32 0.17 6.49
CA ASP A 19 -8.50 -0.18 7.90
C ASP A 19 -7.17 -0.53 8.58
N ALA A 20 -6.32 -1.33 7.92
CA ALA A 20 -4.98 -1.66 8.41
C ALA A 20 -4.10 -0.41 8.56
N ALA A 21 -4.15 0.52 7.59
CA ALA A 21 -3.41 1.77 7.64
C ALA A 21 -3.88 2.68 8.80
N ARG A 22 -5.20 2.78 9.03
CA ARG A 22 -5.75 3.50 10.20
C ARG A 22 -5.32 2.88 11.53
N ALA A 23 -5.20 1.55 11.58
CA ALA A 23 -4.75 0.82 12.76
C ALA A 23 -3.22 0.80 12.94
N ASN A 24 -2.45 1.35 11.98
CA ASN A 24 -0.98 1.24 11.91
C ASN A 24 -0.48 -0.22 11.84
N ASP A 25 -1.29 -1.14 11.32
CA ASP A 25 -0.93 -2.55 11.12
C ASP A 25 -0.21 -2.72 9.78
N TRP A 26 1.08 -2.39 9.78
CA TRP A 26 1.91 -2.36 8.57
C TRP A 26 2.17 -3.74 7.98
N ASP A 27 2.23 -4.78 8.83
CA ASP A 27 2.41 -6.16 8.38
C ASP A 27 1.17 -6.64 7.63
N ARG A 28 -0.01 -6.37 8.18
CA ARG A 28 -1.28 -6.67 7.52
C ARG A 28 -1.46 -5.86 6.23
N LEU A 29 -1.06 -4.59 6.24
CA LEU A 29 -1.10 -3.73 5.05
C LEU A 29 -0.23 -4.29 3.92
N GLY A 30 0.99 -4.75 4.23
CA GLY A 30 1.89 -5.36 3.25
C GLY A 30 1.36 -6.68 2.67
N GLU A 31 0.74 -7.52 3.50
CA GLU A 31 0.14 -8.77 3.05
C GLU A 31 -1.07 -8.52 2.11
N LEU A 32 -1.95 -7.59 2.47
CA LEU A 32 -3.09 -7.20 1.63
C LEU A 32 -2.63 -6.59 0.29
N GLY A 33 -1.55 -5.80 0.30
CA GLY A 33 -0.95 -5.27 -0.92
C GLY A 33 -0.52 -6.37 -1.90
N ARG A 34 0.18 -7.40 -1.40
CA ARG A 34 0.58 -8.56 -2.22
C ARG A 34 -0.62 -9.30 -2.81
N GLN A 35 -1.69 -9.47 -2.03
CA GLN A 35 -2.93 -10.10 -2.50
C GLN A 35 -3.62 -9.27 -3.60
N GLY A 36 -3.64 -7.94 -3.46
CA GLY A 36 -4.17 -7.03 -4.47
C GLY A 36 -3.38 -7.07 -5.78
N ASP A 37 -2.05 -7.10 -5.71
CA ASP A 37 -1.18 -7.21 -6.88
C ASP A 37 -1.34 -8.54 -7.60
N GLU A 38 -1.46 -9.64 -6.86
CA GLU A 38 -1.71 -10.96 -7.44
C GLU A 38 -3.07 -11.00 -8.15
N LEU A 39 -4.13 -10.48 -7.52
CA LEU A 39 -5.45 -10.40 -8.13
C LEU A 39 -5.43 -9.56 -9.43
N ARG A 40 -4.69 -8.44 -9.45
CA ARG A 40 -4.51 -7.63 -10.65
C ARG A 40 -3.79 -8.39 -11.76
N ARG A 41 -2.73 -9.14 -11.44
CA ARG A 41 -2.00 -9.97 -12.42
C ARG A 41 -2.92 -11.03 -13.03
N GLN A 42 -3.69 -11.73 -12.21
CA GLN A 42 -4.66 -12.73 -12.67
C GLN A 42 -5.76 -12.12 -13.54
N ALA A 43 -6.29 -10.96 -13.14
CA ALA A 43 -7.28 -10.22 -13.92
C ALA A 43 -6.69 -9.69 -15.24
N ALA A 44 -5.43 -9.30 -15.28
CA ALA A 44 -4.76 -8.87 -16.52
C ALA A 44 -4.58 -10.04 -17.50
N ALA A 45 -4.24 -11.23 -17.00
CA ALA A 45 -4.08 -12.46 -17.81
C ALA A 45 -5.41 -12.98 -18.39
N SER A 46 -6.55 -12.66 -17.77
CA SER A 46 -7.87 -13.08 -18.22
C SER A 46 -8.42 -12.13 -19.29
N GLN A 47 -8.53 -12.57 -20.55
CA GLN A 47 -9.16 -11.76 -21.61
C GLN A 47 -10.69 -11.89 -21.54
N GLY A 48 -11.38 -10.85 -21.08
CA GLY A 48 -12.85 -10.84 -21.03
C GLY A 48 -13.37 -9.42 -21.17
N THR A 49 -14.24 -9.18 -22.15
CA THR A 49 -14.88 -7.88 -22.37
C THR A 49 -15.94 -7.66 -21.28
N PRO A 50 -16.01 -6.48 -20.64
CA PRO A 50 -17.09 -6.14 -19.73
C PRO A 50 -18.44 -6.34 -20.42
N ALA A 51 -19.43 -6.86 -19.71
CA ALA A 51 -20.76 -6.96 -20.28
C ALA A 51 -21.34 -5.55 -20.48
N PRO A 52 -22.10 -5.30 -21.56
CA PRO A 52 -22.77 -4.02 -21.77
C PRO A 52 -23.66 -3.69 -20.56
N GLY A 53 -23.46 -2.50 -19.97
CA GLY A 53 -24.20 -2.03 -18.79
C GLY A 53 -23.42 -2.11 -17.46
N GLU A 54 -22.30 -2.83 -17.39
CA GLU A 54 -21.47 -2.90 -16.17
C GLU A 54 -20.48 -1.72 -16.04
N GLU A 55 -20.38 -0.87 -17.07
CA GLU A 55 -19.39 0.20 -17.15
C GLU A 55 -19.55 1.26 -16.05
N VAL A 56 -20.80 1.60 -15.71
CA VAL A 56 -21.09 2.60 -14.66
C VAL A 56 -20.65 2.09 -13.29
N ASP A 57 -20.98 0.83 -12.98
CA ASP A 57 -20.61 0.18 -11.72
C ASP A 57 -19.10 -0.04 -11.62
N LEU A 58 -18.46 -0.40 -12.73
CA LEU A 58 -17.00 -0.54 -12.81
C LEU A 58 -16.31 0.81 -12.57
N ALA A 59 -16.78 1.88 -13.21
CA ALA A 59 -16.24 3.22 -13.03
C ALA A 59 -16.46 3.75 -11.61
N ALA A 60 -17.59 3.46 -10.98
CA ALA A 60 -17.83 3.79 -9.57
C ALA A 60 -16.87 3.04 -8.64
N THR A 61 -16.67 1.74 -8.89
CA THR A 61 -15.76 0.89 -8.12
C THR A 61 -14.31 1.36 -8.22
N ILE A 62 -13.84 1.68 -9.43
CA ILE A 62 -12.48 2.19 -9.66
C ILE A 62 -12.26 3.52 -8.94
N ARG A 63 -13.22 4.45 -9.01
CA ARG A 63 -13.13 5.73 -8.28
C ARG A 63 -12.98 5.50 -6.78
N ARG A 64 -13.77 4.59 -6.22
CA ARG A 64 -13.69 4.27 -4.79
C ARG A 64 -12.34 3.67 -4.39
N ILE A 65 -11.76 2.82 -5.24
CA ILE A 65 -10.41 2.26 -5.02
C ILE A 65 -9.36 3.38 -4.99
N LEU A 66 -9.44 4.35 -5.90
CA LEU A 66 -8.50 5.48 -5.95
C LEU A 66 -8.61 6.39 -4.72
N GLU A 67 -9.82 6.61 -4.21
CA GLU A 67 -10.03 7.34 -2.95
C GLU A 67 -9.38 6.62 -1.76
N LEU A 68 -9.59 5.31 -1.64
CA LEU A 68 -9.00 4.50 -0.58
C LEU A 68 -7.46 4.47 -0.67
N ASP A 69 -6.91 4.43 -1.89
CA ASP A 69 -5.47 4.52 -2.13
C ASP A 69 -4.89 5.86 -1.61
N GLY A 70 -5.59 6.97 -1.84
CA GLY A 70 -5.21 8.28 -1.29
C GLY A 70 -5.26 8.32 0.24
N GLU A 71 -6.27 7.70 0.84
CA GLU A 71 -6.38 7.58 2.29
C GLU A 71 -5.22 6.75 2.89
N ILE A 72 -4.92 5.59 2.31
CA ILE A 72 -3.81 4.74 2.74
C ILE A 72 -2.49 5.52 2.73
N ARG A 73 -2.21 6.29 1.68
CA ARG A 73 -1.00 7.13 1.61
C ARG A 73 -0.95 8.20 2.70
N THR A 74 -2.08 8.82 3.00
CA THR A 74 -2.19 9.84 4.07
C THR A 74 -1.74 9.28 5.42
N HIS A 75 -1.99 7.99 5.69
CA HIS A 75 -1.55 7.31 6.92
C HIS A 75 -0.13 6.74 6.83
N ALA A 76 0.25 6.18 5.68
CA ALA A 76 1.54 5.49 5.51
C ALA A 76 2.74 6.44 5.32
N GLU A 77 2.57 7.56 4.61
CA GLU A 77 3.66 8.50 4.32
C GLU A 77 4.29 9.12 5.58
N PRO A 78 3.51 9.60 6.59
CA PRO A 78 4.08 10.11 7.83
C PRO A 78 4.87 9.04 8.61
N ALA A 79 4.36 7.81 8.65
CA ALA A 79 5.02 6.69 9.33
C ALA A 79 6.35 6.33 8.65
N TYR A 80 6.38 6.34 7.31
CA TYR A 80 7.61 6.14 6.53
C TYR A 80 8.64 7.25 6.79
N GLU A 81 8.23 8.52 6.75
CA GLU A 81 9.12 9.65 7.01
C GLU A 81 9.68 9.65 8.44
N SER A 82 8.86 9.31 9.43
CA SER A 82 9.30 9.16 10.82
C SER A 82 10.34 8.04 10.95
N THR A 83 10.07 6.87 10.36
CA THR A 83 10.98 5.72 10.37
C THR A 83 12.31 6.04 9.67
N ARG A 84 12.26 6.73 8.52
CA ARG A 84 13.44 7.18 7.78
C ARG A 84 14.32 8.13 8.61
N LYS A 85 13.72 9.07 9.32
CA LYS A 85 14.42 10.01 10.22
C LYS A 85 15.08 9.26 11.39
N LEU A 86 14.37 8.34 12.03
CA LEU A 86 14.91 7.53 13.12
C LEU A 86 16.11 6.69 12.69
N LEU A 87 16.00 6.00 11.54
CA LEU A 87 17.11 5.19 11.00
C LEU A 87 18.32 6.05 10.63
N SER A 88 18.09 7.21 9.99
CA SER A 88 19.15 8.15 9.64
C SER A 88 19.87 8.69 10.88
N GLY A 89 19.12 9.07 11.92
CA GLY A 89 19.67 9.53 13.20
C GLY A 89 20.48 8.44 13.92
N ALA A 90 20.00 7.20 13.92
CA ALA A 90 20.71 6.06 14.53
C ALA A 90 22.04 5.76 13.81
N VAL A 91 22.09 5.88 12.47
CA VAL A 91 23.33 5.74 11.70
C VAL A 91 24.30 6.87 12.02
N GLN A 92 23.83 8.13 12.05
CA GLN A 92 24.67 9.28 12.39
C GLN A 92 25.28 9.15 13.79
N HIS A 93 24.50 8.73 14.78
CA HIS A 93 24.98 8.52 16.15
C HIS A 93 26.04 7.42 16.24
N ARG A 94 25.88 6.32 15.50
CA ARG A 94 26.92 5.26 15.39
C ARG A 94 28.20 5.77 14.76
N ASN A 95 28.10 6.57 13.70
CA ASN A 95 29.25 7.12 13.00
C ASN A 95 30.04 8.10 13.88
N VAL A 96 29.36 8.99 14.62
CA VAL A 96 29.99 9.90 15.58
C VAL A 96 30.69 9.10 16.69
N ARG A 97 30.01 8.11 17.28
CA ARG A 97 30.61 7.26 18.32
C ARG A 97 31.85 6.51 17.81
N ASN A 98 31.83 6.00 16.59
CA ASN A 98 32.99 5.32 16.00
C ASN A 98 34.15 6.28 15.76
N ALA A 99 33.88 7.48 15.21
CA ALA A 99 34.91 8.47 14.88
C ALA A 99 35.61 9.03 16.13
N TYR A 100 34.85 9.34 17.19
CA TYR A 100 35.44 9.85 18.44
C TYR A 100 35.93 8.73 19.37
N GLY A 101 35.35 7.53 19.28
CA GLY A 101 35.80 6.36 20.03
C GLY A 101 37.15 5.81 19.53
N SER A 102 37.48 5.98 18.24
CA SER A 102 38.79 5.57 17.69
C SER A 102 39.91 6.58 17.95
N LEU A 103 39.58 7.79 18.43
CA LEU A 103 40.54 8.87 18.74
C LEU A 103 40.95 8.90 20.21
N GLY A 104 40.34 8.07 21.06
CA GLY A 104 40.58 8.03 22.51
C GLY A 104 41.06 6.68 23.06
N GLY A 105 41.61 5.80 22.21
CA GLY A 105 42.17 4.49 22.59
C GLY A 105 43.65 4.38 22.26
#